data_AF-A0A972DTM0-F1
#
_entry.id   AF-A0A972DTM0-F1
#
_cell.length_a   1.000
_cell.length_b   1.000
_cell.length_c   1.000
_cell.angle_alpha   90.00
_cell.angle_beta   90.00
_cell.angle_gamma   90.00
#
_symmetry.space_group_name_H-M   'P 1'
#
loop_
_entity.id
_entity.type
_entity.pdbx_description
1 polymer ?
#
loop_
_entity_poly.entity_id
_entity_poly.type
_entity_poly.pdbx_seq_one_letter_code
_entity_poly.pdbx_strand_id
1 'polypeptide(L)' 'VTGGGTIASATEQVSGIDVSSLPDGTLTFSVTLTDTAGNAGSPATASATLAAVDAALTETDGWL' A
#
# COMPACT_ATOMS: atom_id res chain seq x y z
N VAL A 1 -7.19 -4.95 3.86
CA VAL A 1 -6.32 -4.08 4.68
C VAL A 1 -6.88 -2.66 4.64
N THR A 2 -6.99 -1.96 5.78
CA THR A 2 -7.50 -0.58 5.87
C THR A 2 -6.57 0.27 6.74
N GLY A 3 -6.48 1.57 6.44
CA GLY A 3 -5.71 2.56 7.18
C GLY A 3 -6.48 3.87 7.31
N GLY A 4 -6.21 4.67 8.34
CA GLY A 4 -6.90 5.96 8.55
C GLY A 4 -6.17 6.87 9.53
N GLY A 5 -6.63 8.12 9.63
CA GLY A 5 -6.05 9.14 10.51
C GLY A 5 -6.80 10.48 10.42
N THR A 6 -6.38 11.45 11.24
CA THR A 6 -6.86 12.83 11.17
C THR A 6 -6.09 13.60 10.10
N ILE A 7 -6.78 14.44 9.34
CA ILE A 7 -6.15 15.37 8.40
C ILE A 7 -5.89 16.69 9.12
N ALA A 8 -4.62 17.09 9.23
CA ALA A 8 -4.18 18.30 9.93
C ALA A 8 -3.50 19.32 9.00
N SER A 9 -3.23 18.95 7.75
CA SER A 9 -2.57 19.77 6.73
C SER A 9 -3.17 19.53 5.34
N ALA A 10 -2.58 20.15 4.31
CA ALA A 10 -2.96 19.88 2.92
C ALA A 10 -2.34 18.59 2.38
N THR A 11 -1.35 18.00 3.07
CA THR A 11 -0.65 16.78 2.64
C THR A 11 -0.39 15.87 3.82
N GLU A 12 -1.09 14.75 3.85
CA GLU A 12 -0.99 13.77 4.91
C GLU A 12 -0.28 12.51 4.44
N GLN A 13 0.49 11.90 5.34
CA GLN A 13 1.05 10.58 5.12
C GLN A 13 0.36 9.55 6.01
N VAL A 14 -0.12 8.48 5.39
CA VAL A 14 -0.64 7.29 6.08
C VAL A 14 0.44 6.22 6.00
N SER A 15 0.95 5.77 7.15
CA SER A 15 2.03 4.79 7.26
C SER A 15 1.66 3.65 8.20
N GLY A 16 2.45 2.58 8.24
CA GLY A 16 2.22 1.43 9.12
C GLY A 16 1.15 0.45 8.61
N ILE A 17 0.78 0.56 7.34
CA ILE A 17 -0.17 -0.37 6.70
C ILE A 17 0.59 -1.60 6.22
N ASP A 18 0.38 -2.72 6.90
CA ASP A 18 0.95 -3.99 6.50
C ASP A 18 0.13 -4.64 5.36
N VAL A 19 0.77 -4.81 4.22
CA VAL A 19 0.21 -5.44 3.02
C VAL A 19 0.90 -6.77 2.69
N SER A 20 1.81 -7.26 3.54
CA SER A 20 2.64 -8.45 3.29
C SER A 20 1.85 -9.75 3.13
N SER A 21 0.63 -9.81 3.65
CA SER A 21 -0.27 -10.96 3.51
C SER A 21 -1.08 -10.96 2.21
N LEU A 22 -1.00 -9.89 1.41
CA LEU A 22 -1.67 -9.83 0.12
C LEU A 22 -0.85 -10.52 -0.96
N PRO A 23 -1.49 -11.13 -1.97
CA PRO A 23 -0.79 -11.69 -3.11
C PRO A 23 0.00 -10.62 -3.88
N ASP A 24 1.08 -11.06 -4.51
CA ASP A 24 1.80 -10.26 -5.50
C ASP A 24 0.87 -9.80 -6.63
N GLY A 25 1.13 -8.59 -7.13
CA GLY A 25 0.36 -7.99 -8.21
C GLY A 25 0.12 -6.50 -8.01
N THR A 26 -0.77 -5.94 -8.82
CA THR A 26 -1.16 -4.54 -8.70
C THR A 26 -2.14 -4.35 -7.56
N LEU A 27 -1.78 -3.50 -6.61
CA LEU A 27 -2.67 -3.00 -5.57
C LEU A 27 -3.30 -1.68 -6.01
N THR A 28 -4.58 -1.53 -5.69
CA THR A 28 -5.32 -0.28 -5.87
C THR A 28 -5.69 0.27 -4.50
N PHE A 29 -5.26 1.51 -4.22
CA PHE A 29 -5.56 2.25 -3.01
C PHE A 29 -6.66 3.27 -3.30
N SER A 30 -7.54 3.49 -2.32
CA SER A 30 -8.61 4.48 -2.37
C SER A 30 -8.66 5.24 -1.04
N VAL A 31 -8.74 6.55 -1.11
CA VAL A 31 -8.84 7.44 0.05
C VAL A 31 -10.05 8.34 -0.12
N THR A 32 -10.91 8.40 0.89
CA THR A 32 -12.01 9.35 1.00
C THR A 32 -11.82 10.21 2.24
N LEU A 33 -12.12 11.50 2.12
CA LEU A 33 -12.16 12.42 3.26
C LEU A 33 -13.60 12.64 3.69
N THR A 34 -13.85 12.53 4.98
CA THR A 34 -15.16 12.78 5.58
C THR A 34 -15.03 13.96 6.54
N ASP A 35 -15.88 14.97 6.38
CA ASP A 35 -15.93 16.12 7.29
C ASP A 35 -16.67 15.78 8.60
N THR A 36 -16.69 16.71 9.55
CA THR A 36 -17.36 16.52 10.85
C THR A 36 -18.88 16.44 10.75
N ALA A 37 -19.49 16.93 9.67
CA ALA A 37 -20.90 16.79 9.39
C ALA A 37 -21.24 15.44 8.71
N GLY A 38 -20.23 14.63 8.38
CA GLY A 38 -20.38 13.32 7.76
C GLY A 38 -20.38 13.34 6.24
N ASN A 39 -20.07 14.46 5.58
CA ASN A 39 -20.00 14.51 4.12
C ASN A 39 -18.70 13.88 3.64
N ALA A 40 -18.80 12.88 2.75
CA ALA A 40 -17.64 12.26 2.11
C ALA A 40 -17.35 12.89 0.75
N GLY A 41 -16.08 13.22 0.51
CA GLY A 41 -15.59 13.64 -0.81
C GLY A 41 -15.45 12.48 -1.80
N SER A 42 -15.20 12.81 -3.07
CA SER A 42 -14.85 11.82 -4.10
C SER A 42 -13.57 11.08 -3.72
N PRO A 43 -13.48 9.76 -3.96
CA PRO A 43 -12.26 9.01 -3.67
C PRO A 43 -11.11 9.47 -4.56
N ALA A 44 -9.94 9.62 -3.96
CA ALA A 44 -8.67 9.67 -4.66
C ALA A 44 -8.10 8.24 -4.75
N THR A 45 -7.64 7.84 -5.93
CA THR A 45 -7.10 6.50 -6.15
C THR A 45 -5.64 6.54 -6.58
N ALA A 46 -4.90 5.50 -6.20
CA ALA A 46 -3.52 5.28 -6.59
C ALA A 46 -3.28 3.78 -6.77
N SER A 47 -2.22 3.42 -7.49
CA SER A 47 -1.82 2.02 -7.63
C SER A 47 -0.33 1.84 -7.39
N ALA A 48 0.03 0.65 -6.91
CA ALA A 48 1.42 0.23 -6.75
C ALA A 48 1.52 -1.27 -7.02
N THR A 49 2.70 -1.74 -7.38
CA THR A 49 2.98 -3.17 -7.51
C THR A 49 3.51 -3.71 -6.19
N LEU A 50 2.85 -4.72 -5.65
CA LEU A 50 3.40 -5.58 -4.61
C LEU A 50 4.11 -6.74 -5.30
N ALA A 51 5.36 -6.95 -4.92
CA ALA A 51 6.14 -8.11 -5.34
C ALA A 51 6.94 -8.59 -4.14
N ALA A 52 6.81 -9.87 -3.81
CA ALA A 52 7.78 -10.54 -2.97
C ALA A 52 9.11 -10.58 -3.73
N VAL A 53 10.16 -10.08 -3.09
CA VAL A 53 11.51 -10.28 -3.63
C VAL A 53 11.86 -11.74 -3.36
N ASP A 54 11.55 -12.62 -4.30
CA ASP A 54 12.03 -13.99 -4.28
C ASP A 54 13.52 -13.99 -4.64
N ALA A 55 14.37 -13.72 -3.64
CA ALA A 55 15.81 -13.80 -3.80
C ALA A 55 16.26 -15.28 -3.74
N ALA A 56 15.92 -16.06 -4.77
CA ALA A 56 16.50 -17.38 -5.00
C ALA A 56 17.72 -17.25 -5.93
N LEU A 57 18.86 -16.80 -5.39
CA LEU A 57 20.15 -17.05 -6.04
C LEU A 57 20.69 -18.38 -5.53
N THR A 58 20.38 -19.48 -6.22
CA THR A 58 21.14 -20.72 -6.08
C THR A 58 22.26 -20.71 -7.13
N GLU A 59 23.43 -20.18 -6.77
CA GLU A 59 24.65 -20.48 -7.52
C GLU A 59 25.05 -21.92 -7.16
N THR A 60 24.83 -22.84 -8.09
CA THR A 60 25.43 -24.17 -8.00
C THR A 60 26.83 -24.03 -8.56
N ASP A 61 27.79 -23.60 -7.74
CA ASP A 61 29.20 -23.57 -8.14
C ASP A 61 29.67 -25.01 -8.35
N GLY A 62 29.64 -25.42 -9.62
CA GLY A 62 30.12 -26.71 -10.10
C GLY A 62 31.60 -26.62 -10.43
N TRP A 63 32.45 -26.72 -9.41
CA TRP A 63 33.85 -27.11 -9.60
C TRP A 63 34.02 -28.58 -9.26
N LEU A 64 33.92 -29.43 -10.29
CA LEU A 64 34.55 -30.76 -10.33
C LEU A 64 35.27 -30.91 -11.67
#